data_AF-A0A833UF32-F1
#
_entry.id   AF-A0A833UF32-F1
#
_cell.length_a   1.000
_cell.length_b   1.000
_cell.length_c   1.000
_cell.angle_alpha   90.00
_cell.angle_beta   90.00
_cell.angle_gamma   90.00
#
_symmetry.space_group_name_H-M   'P 1'
#
loop_
_entity.id
_entity.type
_entity.pdbx_description
1 polymer ?
#
loop_
_entity_poly.entity_id
_entity_poly.type
_entity_poly.pdbx_seq_one_letter_code
_entity_poly.pdbx_strand_id
1 'polypeptide(L)'
;MPRYKDEPPAVRVYTVCDESRYLIVRNIPALGCGDELLKLFASYGEVEECKPMDEEECEQFTDVYWIKFRLVSNARFAKRKLDEFVFLGNRLQVSYAPQYESLSDTKDKLEGRTREILTRLNSGRSKGPKVLDRSAASTENSLIVTPSQMNCLPQVGHSNQRDSGNSVNNSSPLTLVSSDQDYFASQSMNHTVQLVREKLNKIQSSSEHLQPAPKKTRVDNRRRI
;
A
#
# COMPACT_ATOMS: atom_id res chain seq x y z
N MET A 1 12.47 -18.60 -0.49
CA MET A 1 13.29 -18.61 0.74
C MET A 1 12.95 -19.88 1.50
N PRO A 2 13.90 -20.81 1.63
CA PRO A 2 13.70 -22.06 2.35
C PRO A 2 13.32 -21.78 3.81
N ARG A 3 12.39 -22.57 4.33
CA ARG A 3 12.04 -22.57 5.75
C ARG A 3 13.12 -23.36 6.49
N TYR A 4 14.16 -22.70 6.98
CA TYR A 4 15.06 -23.33 7.95
C TYR A 4 14.21 -23.74 9.17
N LYS A 5 14.16 -25.04 9.45
CA LYS A 5 13.25 -25.64 10.43
C LYS A 5 13.67 -25.40 11.88
N ASP A 6 14.87 -24.83 12.09
CA ASP A 6 15.51 -24.73 13.40
C ASP A 6 15.73 -23.29 13.90
N GLU A 7 15.32 -22.27 13.12
CA GLU A 7 15.47 -20.87 13.51
C GLU A 7 14.18 -20.35 14.15
N PRO A 8 14.24 -19.68 15.33
CA PRO A 8 13.07 -19.09 15.95
C PRO A 8 12.36 -18.13 14.99
N PRO A 9 11.02 -18.03 15.01
CA PRO A 9 10.27 -17.20 14.07
C PRO A 9 10.71 -15.72 14.13
N ALA A 10 11.58 -15.32 13.22
CA ALA A 10 11.96 -13.92 13.09
C ALA A 10 10.79 -13.11 12.52
N VAL A 11 10.51 -11.95 13.09
CA VAL A 11 9.57 -10.99 12.51
C VAL A 11 10.17 -10.48 11.20
N ARG A 12 9.63 -10.95 10.08
CA ARG A 12 10.07 -10.53 8.74
C ARG A 12 9.10 -9.49 8.19
N VAL A 13 9.62 -8.31 7.89
CA VAL A 13 8.88 -7.27 7.19
C VAL A 13 8.93 -7.59 5.70
N TYR A 14 7.76 -7.77 5.08
CA TYR A 14 7.65 -7.90 3.64
C TYR A 14 7.48 -6.53 2.99
N THR A 15 8.31 -6.25 2.01
CA THR A 15 8.33 -5.03 1.20
C THR A 15 8.03 -5.35 -0.26
N VAL A 16 7.82 -4.30 -1.05
CA VAL A 16 7.63 -4.41 -2.50
C VAL A 16 8.87 -4.99 -3.20
N CYS A 17 10.04 -4.87 -2.57
CA CYS A 17 11.30 -5.41 -3.09
C CYS A 17 11.38 -6.94 -2.92
N ASP A 18 10.65 -7.52 -1.96
CA ASP A 18 10.60 -8.97 -1.73
C ASP A 18 9.67 -9.68 -2.72
N GLU A 19 8.83 -8.92 -3.43
CA GLU A 19 7.94 -9.41 -4.47
C GLU A 19 8.61 -9.27 -5.84
N SER A 20 8.33 -10.23 -6.71
CA SER A 20 8.85 -10.24 -8.07
C SER A 20 7.90 -10.87 -9.06
N ARG A 21 8.03 -10.51 -10.34
CA ARG A 21 7.37 -11.24 -11.45
C ARG A 21 8.06 -12.56 -11.79
N TYR A 22 9.26 -12.76 -11.28
CA TYR A 22 10.06 -13.97 -11.44
C TYR A 22 9.86 -14.89 -10.24
N LEU A 23 9.60 -16.17 -10.52
CA LEU A 23 9.41 -17.22 -9.52
C LEU A 23 10.38 -18.36 -9.77
N ILE A 24 10.89 -18.94 -8.69
CA ILE A 24 11.57 -20.23 -8.68
C ILE A 24 10.64 -21.23 -8.00
N VAL A 25 10.36 -22.32 -8.71
CA VAL A 25 9.54 -23.43 -8.24
C VAL A 25 10.44 -24.64 -8.04
N ARG A 26 10.54 -25.13 -6.80
CA ARG A 26 11.30 -26.34 -6.46
C ARG A 26 10.35 -27.50 -6.15
N ASN A 27 10.91 -28.70 -6.04
CA ASN A 27 10.22 -29.95 -5.71
C ASN A 27 9.23 -30.40 -6.80
N ILE A 28 9.59 -30.21 -8.07
CA ILE A 28 8.81 -30.69 -9.21
C ILE A 28 9.33 -32.09 -9.56
N PRO A 29 8.48 -33.10 -9.81
CA PRO A 29 8.98 -34.42 -10.21
C PRO A 29 9.80 -34.36 -11.51
N ALA A 30 10.96 -35.02 -11.53
CA ALA A 30 11.85 -35.12 -12.69
C ALA A 30 11.32 -36.10 -13.78
N LEU A 31 10.04 -35.94 -14.14
CA LEU A 31 9.32 -36.73 -15.14
C LEU A 31 9.12 -35.96 -16.46
N GLY A 32 9.73 -34.77 -16.58
CA GLY A 32 9.53 -33.90 -17.75
C GLY A 32 8.20 -33.15 -17.75
N CYS A 33 7.64 -32.83 -16.58
CA CYS A 33 6.33 -32.21 -16.41
C CYS A 33 6.30 -30.69 -16.65
N GLY A 34 7.23 -30.15 -17.43
CA GLY A 34 7.36 -28.71 -17.68
C GLY A 34 6.12 -28.10 -18.34
N ASP A 35 5.50 -28.81 -19.28
CA ASP A 35 4.30 -28.34 -19.98
C ASP A 35 3.07 -28.28 -19.06
N GLU A 36 2.93 -29.27 -18.18
CA GLU A 36 1.86 -29.34 -17.19
C GLU A 36 2.02 -28.25 -16.14
N LEU A 37 3.26 -28.00 -15.71
CA LEU A 37 3.61 -26.90 -14.83
C LEU A 37 3.29 -25.55 -15.50
N LEU A 38 3.70 -25.35 -16.75
CA LEU A 38 3.40 -24.13 -17.50
C LEU A 38 1.89 -23.90 -17.59
N LYS A 39 1.11 -24.95 -17.91
CA LYS A 39 -0.35 -24.88 -17.96
C LYS A 39 -0.97 -24.53 -16.61
N LEU A 40 -0.44 -25.09 -15.52
CA LEU A 40 -0.88 -24.78 -14.16
C LEU A 40 -0.64 -23.30 -13.83
N PHE A 41 0.57 -22.79 -14.07
CA PHE A 41 0.91 -21.39 -13.79
C PHE A 41 0.19 -20.41 -14.71
N ALA A 42 -0.03 -20.78 -15.99
CA ALA A 42 -0.77 -20.00 -16.96
C ALA A 42 -2.24 -19.76 -16.54
N SER A 43 -2.84 -20.64 -15.74
CA SER A 43 -4.20 -20.44 -15.20
C SER A 43 -4.32 -19.23 -14.27
N TYR A 44 -3.20 -18.76 -13.70
CA TYR A 44 -3.14 -17.61 -12.80
C TYR A 44 -2.71 -16.31 -13.51
N GLY A 45 -2.35 -16.37 -14.79
CA GLY A 45 -2.03 -15.22 -15.61
C GLY A 45 -1.06 -15.54 -16.76
N GLU A 46 -0.79 -14.55 -17.60
CA GLU A 46 0.11 -14.69 -18.75
C GLU A 46 1.56 -14.93 -18.30
N VAL A 47 2.09 -16.09 -18.68
CA VAL A 47 3.49 -16.51 -18.46
C VAL A 47 4.27 -16.17 -19.73
N GLU A 48 5.33 -15.38 -19.60
CA GLU A 48 6.23 -15.03 -20.71
C GLU A 48 7.20 -16.16 -21.01
N GLU A 49 7.71 -16.81 -19.97
CA GLU A 49 8.80 -17.77 -20.11
C GLU A 49 8.80 -18.76 -18.94
N CYS A 50 9.08 -20.03 -19.24
CA CYS A 50 9.22 -21.11 -18.27
C CYS A 50 10.40 -21.98 -18.71
N LYS A 51 11.42 -22.11 -17.85
CA LYS A 51 12.66 -22.83 -18.15
C LYS A 51 13.07 -23.71 -16.97
N PRO A 52 13.55 -24.95 -17.22
CA PRO A 52 14.23 -25.70 -16.18
C PRO A 52 15.53 -24.98 -15.76
N MET A 53 15.86 -25.03 -14.47
CA MET A 53 17.13 -24.56 -13.91
C MET A 53 17.97 -25.77 -13.52
N ASP A 54 18.95 -26.10 -14.36
CA ASP A 54 19.87 -27.22 -14.12
C ASP A 54 21.08 -26.83 -13.25
N GLU A 55 21.28 -25.51 -13.03
CA GLU A 55 22.43 -24.97 -12.29
C GLU A 55 22.23 -24.93 -10.76
N GLU A 56 20.98 -25.01 -10.27
CA GLU A 56 20.72 -25.12 -8.83
C GLU A 56 20.87 -26.59 -8.38
N GLU A 57 21.28 -26.82 -7.13
CA GLU A 57 21.30 -28.17 -6.53
C GLU A 57 19.88 -28.76 -6.55
N CYS A 58 19.60 -29.57 -7.57
CA CYS A 58 18.40 -30.40 -7.65
C CYS A 58 18.56 -31.59 -6.72
N GLU A 59 17.57 -31.83 -5.87
CA GLU A 59 17.49 -33.06 -5.09
C GLU A 59 17.18 -34.24 -6.02
N GLN A 60 17.61 -35.45 -5.67
CA GLN A 60 17.38 -36.63 -6.51
C GLN A 60 15.90 -36.76 -6.88
N PHE A 61 15.62 -36.95 -8.17
CA PHE A 61 14.29 -37.10 -8.75
C PHE A 61 13.40 -35.85 -8.72
N THR A 62 13.96 -34.68 -8.42
CA THR A 62 13.25 -33.41 -8.48
C THR A 62 13.95 -32.40 -9.37
N ASP A 63 13.16 -31.57 -10.04
CA ASP A 63 13.60 -30.47 -10.88
C ASP A 63 13.24 -29.13 -10.25
N VAL A 64 13.98 -28.11 -10.67
CA VAL A 64 13.71 -26.71 -10.34
C VAL A 64 13.37 -25.96 -11.63
N TYR A 65 12.31 -25.16 -11.59
CA TYR A 65 11.88 -24.36 -12.74
C TYR A 65 11.89 -22.88 -12.41
N TRP A 66 12.31 -22.09 -13.39
CA TRP A 66 12.23 -20.64 -13.40
C TRP A 66 11.05 -20.20 -14.26
N ILE A 67 10.18 -19.37 -13.69
CA ILE A 67 8.96 -18.90 -14.33
C ILE A 67 8.92 -17.38 -14.30
N LYS A 68 8.62 -16.78 -15.45
CA LYS A 68 8.49 -15.35 -15.64
C LYS A 68 7.07 -14.98 -16.03
N PHE A 69 6.40 -14.19 -15.20
CA PHE A 69 5.08 -13.65 -15.50
C PHE A 69 5.16 -12.28 -16.16
N ARG A 70 4.16 -11.96 -17.00
CA ARG A 70 4.00 -10.62 -17.56
C ARG A 70 3.78 -9.55 -16.50
N LEU A 71 2.95 -9.85 -15.49
CA LEU A 71 2.60 -8.91 -14.41
C LEU A 71 3.04 -9.43 -13.04
N VAL A 72 3.58 -8.55 -12.20
CA VAL A 72 3.94 -8.85 -10.80
C VAL A 72 2.71 -9.28 -9.98
N SER A 73 1.52 -8.76 -10.29
CA SER A 73 0.27 -9.16 -9.64
C SER A 73 -0.06 -10.64 -9.86
N ASN A 74 0.20 -11.14 -11.07
CA ASN A 74 -0.10 -12.53 -11.45
C ASN A 74 0.87 -13.48 -10.73
N ALA A 75 2.17 -13.14 -10.72
CA ALA A 75 3.16 -13.89 -9.96
C ALA A 75 2.82 -13.94 -8.47
N ARG A 76 2.35 -12.83 -7.89
CA ARG A 76 1.91 -12.78 -6.49
C ARG A 76 0.72 -13.68 -6.23
N PHE A 77 -0.25 -13.70 -7.14
CA PHE A 77 -1.42 -14.54 -7.03
C PHE A 77 -1.06 -16.02 -7.17
N ALA A 78 -0.26 -16.37 -8.18
CA ALA A 78 0.27 -17.71 -8.41
C ALA A 78 1.03 -18.21 -7.19
N LYS A 79 2.02 -17.45 -6.67
CA LYS A 79 2.75 -17.84 -5.46
C LYS A 79 1.80 -18.07 -4.29
N ARG A 80 0.85 -17.17 -4.02
CA ARG A 80 -0.08 -17.33 -2.89
C ARG A 80 -0.96 -18.58 -2.98
N LYS A 81 -1.20 -19.10 -4.19
CA LYS A 81 -2.08 -20.26 -4.42
C LYS A 81 -1.32 -21.56 -4.64
N LEU A 82 -0.13 -21.49 -5.22
CA LEU A 82 0.65 -22.65 -5.64
C LEU A 82 1.79 -23.00 -4.67
N ASP A 83 2.14 -22.11 -3.74
CA ASP A 83 3.08 -22.47 -2.67
C ASP A 83 2.45 -23.56 -1.78
N GLU A 84 3.18 -24.67 -1.61
CA GLU A 84 2.75 -25.91 -0.96
C GLU A 84 1.63 -26.70 -1.67
N PHE A 85 1.27 -26.32 -2.91
CA PHE A 85 0.28 -27.04 -3.71
C PHE A 85 0.78 -28.44 -4.11
N VAL A 86 -0.10 -29.43 -4.08
CA VAL A 86 0.24 -30.80 -4.45
C VAL A 86 0.17 -30.95 -5.97
N PHE A 87 1.33 -31.08 -6.60
CA PHE A 87 1.52 -31.31 -8.02
C PHE A 87 2.16 -32.69 -8.23
N LEU A 88 1.41 -33.60 -8.86
CA LEU A 88 1.87 -34.97 -9.18
C LEU A 88 2.47 -35.73 -7.98
N GLY A 89 1.87 -35.55 -6.80
CA GLY A 89 2.30 -36.17 -5.55
C GLY A 89 3.28 -35.33 -4.72
N ASN A 90 3.96 -34.35 -5.32
CA ASN A 90 4.91 -33.48 -4.61
C ASN A 90 4.28 -32.15 -4.21
N ARG A 91 4.71 -31.60 -3.08
CA ARG A 91 4.31 -30.24 -2.68
C ARG A 91 5.26 -29.22 -3.27
N LEU A 92 4.76 -28.39 -4.17
CA LEU A 92 5.54 -27.33 -4.80
C LEU A 92 6.07 -26.35 -3.76
N GLN A 93 7.31 -25.90 -3.95
CA GLN A 93 7.88 -24.82 -3.15
C GLN A 93 8.09 -23.60 -4.06
N VAL A 94 7.28 -22.57 -3.88
CA VAL A 94 7.29 -21.40 -4.76
C VAL A 94 7.92 -20.20 -4.04
N SER A 95 9.02 -19.71 -4.59
CA SER A 95 9.75 -18.57 -4.06
C SER A 95 9.89 -17.45 -5.08
N TYR A 96 9.81 -16.19 -4.63
CA TYR A 96 10.17 -15.05 -5.48
C TYR A 96 11.66 -15.05 -5.75
N ALA A 97 12.03 -14.54 -6.92
CA ALA A 97 13.40 -14.43 -7.35
C ALA A 97 13.71 -13.00 -7.85
N PRO A 98 13.70 -11.99 -6.95
CA PRO A 98 13.94 -10.60 -7.32
C PRO A 98 15.34 -10.35 -7.92
N GLN A 99 16.30 -11.26 -7.70
CA GLN A 99 17.63 -11.19 -8.30
C GLN A 99 17.65 -11.29 -9.83
N TYR A 100 16.56 -11.76 -10.46
CA TYR A 100 16.42 -11.81 -11.93
C TYR A 100 15.69 -10.61 -12.52
N GLU A 101 15.31 -9.62 -11.70
CA GLU A 101 14.64 -8.42 -12.20
C GLU A 101 15.57 -7.53 -13.01
N SER A 102 15.07 -7.04 -14.13
CA SER A 102 15.72 -5.95 -14.87
C SER A 102 15.38 -4.59 -14.23
N LEU A 103 16.14 -3.55 -14.63
CA LEU A 103 15.87 -2.18 -14.21
C LEU A 103 14.47 -1.70 -14.65
N SER A 104 14.02 -2.10 -15.84
CA SER A 104 12.66 -1.82 -16.32
C SER A 104 11.60 -2.51 -15.46
N ASP A 105 11.80 -3.78 -15.10
CA ASP A 105 10.86 -4.51 -14.25
C ASP A 105 10.71 -3.83 -12.88
N THR A 106 11.83 -3.40 -12.30
CA THR A 106 11.85 -2.70 -11.00
C THR A 106 11.11 -1.36 -11.08
N LYS A 107 11.33 -0.61 -12.16
CA LYS A 107 10.62 0.66 -12.41
C LYS A 107 9.11 0.44 -12.50
N ASP A 108 8.67 -0.49 -13.34
CA ASP A 108 7.25 -0.80 -13.54
C ASP A 108 6.58 -1.27 -12.24
N LYS A 109 7.31 -2.07 -11.43
CA LYS A 109 6.88 -2.52 -10.11
C LYS A 109 6.63 -1.34 -9.16
N LEU A 110 7.55 -0.39 -9.09
CA LEU A 110 7.43 0.79 -8.21
C LEU A 110 6.36 1.77 -8.70
N GLU A 111 6.25 1.99 -10.00
CA GLU A 111 5.20 2.83 -10.60
C GLU A 111 3.81 2.21 -10.36
N GLY A 112 3.69 0.90 -10.56
CA GLY A 112 2.46 0.15 -10.27
C GLY A 112 2.04 0.30 -8.81
N ARG A 113 2.98 0.18 -7.87
CA ARG A 113 2.72 0.39 -6.44
C ARG A 113 2.30 1.84 -6.13
N THR A 114 2.99 2.81 -6.71
CA THR A 114 2.69 4.24 -6.52
C THR A 114 1.28 4.56 -6.98
N ARG A 115 0.90 4.04 -8.16
CA ARG A 115 -0.45 4.18 -8.71
C ARG A 115 -1.51 3.57 -7.79
N GLU A 116 -1.27 2.35 -7.30
CA GLU A 116 -2.17 1.67 -6.37
C GLU A 116 -2.37 2.48 -5.08
N ILE A 117 -1.30 3.01 -4.50
CA ILE A 117 -1.35 3.85 -3.29
C ILE A 117 -2.17 5.13 -3.57
N LEU A 118 -1.91 5.79 -4.69
CA LEU A 118 -2.63 7.01 -5.08
C LEU A 118 -4.12 6.75 -5.25
N THR A 119 -4.51 5.64 -5.90
CA THR A 119 -5.91 5.25 -6.05
C THR A 119 -6.59 5.04 -4.69
N ARG A 120 -5.91 4.39 -3.73
CA ARG A 120 -6.45 4.17 -2.37
C ARG A 120 -6.58 5.47 -1.59
N LEU A 121 -5.64 6.41 -1.75
CA LEU A 121 -5.71 7.72 -1.10
C LEU A 121 -6.88 8.56 -1.64
N ASN A 122 -7.11 8.50 -2.95
CA ASN A 122 -8.15 9.28 -3.61
C ASN A 122 -9.57 8.70 -3.37
N SER A 123 -9.71 7.37 -3.26
CA SER A 123 -11.01 6.74 -3.01
C SER A 123 -11.57 6.98 -1.59
N GLY A 124 -10.70 7.34 -0.64
CA GLY A 124 -11.10 7.76 0.71
C GLY A 124 -11.74 9.15 0.79
N ARG A 125 -11.72 9.95 -0.30
CA ARG A 125 -12.21 11.34 -0.31
C ARG A 125 -13.58 11.56 -0.97
N SER A 126 -14.18 10.57 -1.63
CA SER A 126 -15.36 10.79 -2.50
C SER A 126 -16.68 10.13 -2.07
N LYS A 127 -16.83 9.65 -0.83
CA LYS A 127 -18.14 9.22 -0.29
C LYS A 127 -18.79 10.30 0.57
N GLY A 128 -19.27 11.37 -0.06
CA GLY A 128 -20.35 12.20 0.49
C GLY A 128 -21.70 11.46 0.37
N PRO A 129 -22.66 11.66 1.28
CA PRO A 129 -23.95 10.96 1.25
C PRO A 129 -24.76 11.34 0.01
N LYS A 130 -25.09 10.35 -0.83
CA LYS A 130 -26.15 10.52 -1.85
C LYS A 130 -27.49 10.51 -1.13
N VAL A 131 -28.12 11.67 -1.02
CA VAL A 131 -29.52 11.83 -0.59
C VAL A 131 -30.40 11.12 -1.63
N LEU A 132 -31.09 10.08 -1.19
CA LEU A 132 -32.18 9.44 -1.92
C LEU A 132 -33.44 10.28 -1.71
N ASP A 133 -33.82 11.08 -2.69
CA ASP A 133 -35.20 11.55 -2.79
C ASP A 133 -36.04 10.42 -3.39
N ARG A 134 -36.96 9.90 -2.58
CA ARG A 134 -37.93 8.88 -2.97
C ARG A 134 -39.33 9.43 -2.71
N SER A 135 -39.88 10.15 -3.69
CA SER A 135 -41.31 10.40 -3.81
C SER A 135 -41.92 9.38 -4.78
N ALA A 136 -42.90 8.63 -4.28
CA ALA A 136 -43.59 7.55 -4.97
C ALA A 136 -44.56 8.04 -6.04
N ALA A 137 -44.63 7.32 -7.16
CA ALA A 137 -45.88 6.97 -7.85
C ALA A 137 -45.67 5.72 -8.72
N SER A 138 -46.61 4.78 -8.57
CA SER A 138 -46.73 3.44 -9.12
C SER A 138 -47.02 3.39 -10.63
N THR A 139 -46.68 2.28 -11.29
CA THR A 139 -47.58 1.40 -12.07
C THR A 139 -46.79 0.20 -12.63
N GLU A 140 -47.08 -0.99 -12.08
CA GLU A 140 -47.15 -2.33 -12.69
C GLU A 140 -46.11 -2.80 -13.76
N ASN A 141 -45.33 -3.86 -13.48
CA ASN A 141 -45.55 -5.19 -14.09
C ASN A 141 -44.48 -6.26 -13.73
N SER A 142 -45.01 -7.42 -13.29
CA SER A 142 -44.62 -8.81 -13.59
C SER A 142 -43.23 -9.39 -13.22
N LEU A 143 -43.23 -10.07 -12.08
CA LEU A 143 -42.74 -11.45 -11.79
C LEU A 143 -41.79 -12.14 -12.81
N ILE A 144 -40.59 -12.56 -12.35
CA ILE A 144 -40.08 -13.96 -12.27
C ILE A 144 -38.84 -14.04 -11.33
N VAL A 145 -39.08 -14.60 -10.15
CA VAL A 145 -38.38 -15.59 -9.29
C VAL A 145 -36.87 -15.98 -9.51
N THR A 146 -36.00 -15.50 -8.58
CA THR A 146 -34.96 -16.15 -7.69
C THR A 146 -33.82 -17.08 -8.20
N PRO A 147 -32.76 -17.38 -7.39
CA PRO A 147 -32.03 -16.55 -6.42
C PRO A 147 -30.47 -16.65 -6.53
N SER A 148 -29.76 -15.61 -6.10
CA SER A 148 -28.40 -15.75 -5.55
C SER A 148 -28.34 -15.06 -4.18
N GLN A 149 -28.14 -15.86 -3.13
CA GLN A 149 -28.07 -15.40 -1.75
C GLN A 149 -26.66 -14.89 -1.42
N MET A 150 -26.57 -13.63 -1.02
CA MET A 150 -25.56 -13.19 -0.05
C MET A 150 -26.31 -12.37 1.00
N ASN A 151 -26.33 -12.90 2.22
CA ASN A 151 -26.85 -12.26 3.42
C ASN A 151 -26.01 -11.02 3.78
N CYS A 152 -26.68 -9.91 4.08
CA CYS A 152 -26.18 -8.86 4.97
C CYS A 152 -27.33 -8.39 5.88
N LEU A 153 -27.11 -8.47 7.19
CA LEU A 153 -27.82 -7.78 8.29
C LEU A 153 -26.80 -6.86 9.00
N PRO A 154 -27.22 -5.86 9.80
CA PRO A 154 -26.83 -4.48 9.57
C PRO A 154 -25.95 -3.84 10.66
N GLN A 155 -25.61 -2.59 10.35
CA GLN A 155 -24.86 -1.56 11.07
C GLN A 155 -25.11 -1.41 12.57
N VAL A 156 -24.02 -1.03 13.26
CA VAL A 156 -23.95 0.16 14.14
C VAL A 156 -22.60 0.80 13.77
N GLY A 157 -22.48 1.99 13.18
CA GLY A 157 -23.09 3.27 13.49
C GLY A 157 -22.02 4.10 14.22
N HIS A 158 -21.43 5.11 13.56
CA HIS A 158 -20.90 6.38 14.09
C HIS A 158 -19.94 7.02 13.07
N SER A 159 -20.53 7.88 12.25
CA SER A 159 -19.93 8.81 11.31
C SER A 159 -19.35 10.04 12.00
N ASN A 160 -18.31 10.66 11.45
CA ASN A 160 -18.19 12.12 11.40
C ASN A 160 -17.40 12.57 10.16
N GLN A 161 -18.10 13.30 9.30
CA GLN A 161 -17.64 13.92 8.05
C GLN A 161 -16.82 15.19 8.34
N ARG A 162 -15.90 15.55 7.43
CA ARG A 162 -15.45 16.94 7.24
C ARG A 162 -15.32 17.24 5.76
N ASP A 163 -15.88 18.38 5.40
CA ASP A 163 -16.10 18.90 4.07
C ASP A 163 -14.85 19.63 3.53
N SER A 164 -14.77 19.70 2.20
CA SER A 164 -13.82 20.51 1.41
C SER A 164 -14.38 21.95 1.30
N GLY A 165 -13.66 23.02 0.96
CA GLY A 165 -12.31 23.26 0.47
C GLY A 165 -12.15 24.77 0.23
N ASN A 166 -10.94 25.24 -0.13
CA ASN A 166 -10.73 26.09 -1.31
C ASN A 166 -9.24 26.38 -1.54
N SER A 167 -8.87 26.38 -2.81
CA SER A 167 -7.56 26.73 -3.34
C SER A 167 -7.54 28.20 -3.70
N VAL A 168 -6.59 28.98 -3.16
CA VAL A 168 -6.17 30.28 -3.72
C VAL A 168 -4.67 30.41 -3.53
N ASN A 169 -3.94 30.37 -4.64
CA ASN A 169 -2.58 30.92 -4.74
C ASN A 169 -2.70 32.44 -4.73
N ASN A 170 -2.00 33.12 -3.80
CA ASN A 170 -1.40 34.43 -4.05
C ASN A 170 -0.37 34.78 -2.96
N SER A 171 0.73 35.37 -3.42
CA SER A 171 1.89 35.80 -2.67
C SER A 171 1.67 37.12 -1.90
N SER A 172 2.06 37.12 -0.62
CA SER A 172 2.37 38.28 0.26
C SER A 172 1.20 39.12 0.81
N PRO A 173 1.34 39.81 1.98
CA PRO A 173 2.15 39.57 3.18
C PRO A 173 1.28 39.03 4.34
N LEU A 174 1.88 38.69 5.48
CA LEU A 174 1.21 38.22 6.71
C LEU A 174 -0.10 38.98 6.99
N THR A 175 -1.22 38.37 6.64
CA THR A 175 -2.55 38.89 6.96
C THR A 175 -2.74 38.68 8.45
N LEU A 176 -2.90 39.77 9.20
CA LEU A 176 -3.38 39.74 10.57
C LEU A 176 -4.81 39.16 10.53
N VAL A 177 -4.89 37.84 10.68
CA VAL A 177 -6.16 37.11 10.76
C VAL A 177 -6.83 37.54 12.07
N SER A 178 -8.08 37.99 11.96
CA SER A 178 -8.93 38.38 13.10
C SER A 178 -8.95 37.30 14.18
N SER A 179 -8.93 37.72 15.44
CA SER A 179 -8.74 36.85 16.62
C SER A 179 -9.78 35.74 16.77
N ASP A 180 -10.95 35.90 16.14
CA ASP A 180 -12.15 35.16 16.53
C ASP A 180 -12.58 34.09 15.51
N GLN A 181 -11.72 33.76 14.52
CA GLN A 181 -12.09 32.78 13.50
C GLN A 181 -11.71 31.35 13.88
N ASP A 182 -12.70 30.46 13.87
CA ASP A 182 -12.56 29.02 14.04
C ASP A 182 -11.79 28.40 12.84
N TYR A 183 -10.74 27.64 13.14
CA TYR A 183 -9.83 27.08 12.13
C TYR A 183 -10.16 25.63 11.76
N PHE A 184 -10.80 24.89 12.67
CA PHE A 184 -11.14 23.48 12.52
C PHE A 184 -12.64 23.24 12.75
N ALA A 185 -13.22 22.22 12.14
CA ALA A 185 -14.63 21.87 12.37
C ALA A 185 -14.93 21.29 13.77
N SER A 186 -13.91 21.03 14.60
CA SER A 186 -14.09 20.54 15.98
C SER A 186 -13.82 21.65 16.98
N GLN A 187 -14.81 21.91 17.85
CA GLN A 187 -14.72 22.90 18.92
C GLN A 187 -13.55 22.63 19.88
N SER A 188 -13.27 21.35 20.18
CA SER A 188 -12.14 20.98 21.06
C SER A 188 -10.78 21.39 20.47
N MET A 189 -10.62 21.25 19.15
CA MET A 189 -9.37 21.63 18.48
C MET A 189 -9.23 23.15 18.39
N ASN A 190 -10.32 23.87 18.11
CA ASN A 190 -10.30 25.35 18.14
C ASN A 190 -10.01 25.89 19.53
N HIS A 191 -10.56 25.28 20.58
CA HIS A 191 -10.26 25.66 21.96
C HIS A 191 -8.77 25.49 22.29
N THR A 192 -8.15 24.41 21.80
CA THR A 192 -6.70 24.20 21.96
C THR A 192 -5.89 25.27 21.24
N VAL A 193 -6.32 25.68 20.04
CA VAL A 193 -5.69 26.77 19.28
C VAL A 193 -5.81 28.11 20.02
N GLN A 194 -6.98 28.41 20.59
CA GLN A 194 -7.20 29.61 21.41
C GLN A 194 -6.27 29.62 22.62
N LEU A 195 -6.15 28.50 23.35
CA LEU A 195 -5.27 28.38 24.51
C LEU A 195 -3.80 28.59 24.15
N VAL A 196 -3.34 28.05 23.01
CA VAL A 196 -1.96 28.25 22.53
C VAL A 196 -1.73 29.72 22.17
N ARG A 197 -2.68 30.38 21.51
CA ARG A 197 -2.60 31.80 21.15
C ARG A 197 -2.56 32.70 22.38
N GLU A 198 -3.40 32.47 23.38
CA GLU A 198 -3.36 33.20 24.64
C GLU A 198 -2.00 33.08 25.33
N LYS A 199 -1.42 31.88 25.34
CA LYS A 199 -0.08 31.66 25.88
C LYS A 199 1.00 32.44 25.11
N LEU A 200 0.93 32.44 23.78
CA LEU A 200 1.87 33.21 22.95
C LEU A 200 1.72 34.71 23.16
N ASN A 201 0.50 35.23 23.25
CA ASN A 201 0.23 36.65 23.55
C ASN A 201 0.73 37.03 24.96
N LYS A 202 0.58 36.13 25.94
CA LYS A 202 1.11 36.32 27.28
C LYS A 202 2.64 36.35 27.31
N ILE A 203 3.29 35.52 26.49
CA ILE A 203 4.75 35.55 26.31
C ILE A 203 5.17 36.86 25.65
N GLN A 204 4.50 37.27 24.58
CA GLN A 204 4.85 38.48 23.84
C GLN A 204 4.68 39.75 24.71
N SER A 205 3.56 39.85 25.44
CA SER A 205 3.35 40.94 26.42
C SER A 205 4.35 40.90 27.59
N SER A 206 4.79 39.72 28.03
CA SER A 206 5.87 39.61 29.03
C SER A 206 7.26 39.97 28.48
N SER A 207 7.46 39.82 27.16
CA SER A 207 8.74 40.08 26.49
C SER A 207 8.98 41.57 26.19
N GLU A 208 7.94 42.40 26.15
CA GLU A 208 8.09 43.85 25.94
C GLU A 208 8.68 44.60 27.15
N HIS A 209 8.93 43.91 28.27
CA HIS A 209 9.53 44.52 29.48
C HIS A 209 11.03 44.29 29.67
N LEU A 210 11.77 43.70 28.72
CA LEU A 210 13.23 43.52 28.85
C LEU A 210 13.99 44.11 27.67
N GLN A 211 14.72 45.20 27.94
CA GLN A 211 15.66 45.87 27.05
C GLN A 211 16.75 44.89 26.53
N PRO A 212 17.19 44.99 25.26
CA PRO A 212 18.12 44.03 24.69
C PRO A 212 19.58 44.35 25.06
N ALA A 213 20.30 43.36 25.62
CA ALA A 213 21.75 43.40 25.82
C ALA A 213 22.52 42.94 24.55
N PRO A 214 23.73 43.47 24.28
CA PRO A 214 24.40 43.30 22.98
C PRO A 214 25.07 41.93 22.79
N LYS A 215 25.04 41.46 21.55
CA LYS A 215 25.55 40.16 21.06
C LYS A 215 27.08 40.11 21.10
N LYS A 216 27.65 39.07 21.75
CA LYS A 216 29.07 38.70 21.58
C LYS A 216 29.26 37.86 20.31
N THR A 217 30.21 38.27 19.48
CA THR A 217 30.66 37.60 18.26
C THR A 217 31.40 36.29 18.58
N ARG A 218 31.03 35.20 17.91
CA ARG A 218 31.68 33.88 17.97
C ARG A 218 32.79 33.83 16.93
N VAL A 219 34.03 33.60 17.37
CA VAL A 219 35.21 33.46 16.51
C VAL A 219 35.25 32.06 15.90
N ASP A 220 35.46 31.99 14.57
CA ASP A 220 35.60 30.76 13.77
C ASP A 220 37.08 30.35 13.70
N ASN A 221 37.41 29.16 14.20
CA ASN A 221 38.78 28.66 14.21
C ASN A 221 38.96 27.58 13.14
N ARG A 222 39.09 27.98 11.88
CA ARG A 222 39.65 27.11 10.83
C ARG A 222 41.17 27.27 10.78
N ARG A 223 41.92 26.32 11.35
CA ARG A 223 43.32 26.12 10.96
C ARG A 223 43.40 25.11 9.83
N ARG A 224 44.01 25.58 8.73
CA ARG A 224 44.53 24.82 7.60
C ARG A 224 46.01 24.57 7.86
N ILE A 225 46.51 23.51 7.20
CA ILE A 225 47.86 22.93 7.20
C ILE A 225 48.03 21.86 8.28
#